data_AF-A0A521CW83-F1
#
_entry.id   AF-A0A521CW83-F1
#
_cell.length_a   1.000
_cell.length_b   1.000
_cell.length_c   1.000
_cell.angle_alpha   90.00
_cell.angle_beta   90.00
_cell.angle_gamma   90.00
#
_symmetry.space_group_name_H-M   'P 1'
#
loop_
_entity.id
_entity.type
_entity.pdbx_description
1 polymer ?
#
loop_
_entity_poly.entity_id
_entity_poly.type
_entity_poly.pdbx_seq_one_letter_code
_entity_poly.pdbx_strand_id
1 'polypeptide(L)'
;MSEPQYAGLRERAAKGDRSAVDELIELAGERGDLAELRRLGDLGYRDATDELVQRASEADDLTELRRLAEEGNADAADVLHELTEG
;
A
#
# COMPACT_ATOMS: atom_id res chain seq x y z
N MET A 1 -5.65 -1.03 -17.76
CA MET A 1 -6.93 -1.46 -17.18
C MET A 1 -7.91 -0.29 -17.14
N SER A 2 -9.17 -0.50 -17.53
CA SER A 2 -10.23 0.52 -17.48
C SER A 2 -10.90 0.62 -16.11
N GLU A 3 -11.60 1.73 -15.84
CA GLU A 3 -12.34 1.95 -14.59
C GLU A 3 -13.31 0.80 -14.23
N PRO A 4 -14.13 0.27 -15.17
CA PRO A 4 -15.04 -0.84 -14.85
C PRO A 4 -14.32 -2.15 -14.52
N GLN A 5 -13.17 -2.41 -15.15
CA GLN A 5 -12.36 -3.59 -14.85
C GLN A 5 -11.77 -3.50 -13.43
N TYR A 6 -11.29 -2.31 -13.07
CA TYR A 6 -10.73 -2.05 -11.74
C TYR A 6 -11.80 -2.11 -10.64
N ALA A 7 -12.99 -1.58 -10.90
CA ALA A 7 -14.14 -1.72 -10.00
C ALA A 7 -14.55 -3.20 -9.82
N GLY A 8 -14.51 -4.00 -10.89
CA GLY A 8 -14.76 -5.44 -10.82
C GLY A 8 -13.74 -6.19 -9.94
N LEU A 9 -12.47 -5.79 -9.96
CA LEU A 9 -11.47 -6.34 -9.04
C LEU A 9 -11.76 -5.99 -7.59
N ARG A 10 -12.08 -4.72 -7.30
CA ARG A 10 -12.47 -4.29 -5.95
C ARG A 10 -13.65 -5.09 -5.42
N GLU A 11 -14.66 -5.33 -6.26
CA GLU A 11 -15.83 -6.13 -5.87
C GLU A 11 -15.45 -7.59 -5.55
N ARG A 12 -14.61 -8.22 -6.37
CA ARG A 12 -14.12 -9.58 -6.13
C ARG A 12 -13.28 -9.66 -4.86
N ALA A 13 -12.33 -8.75 -4.68
CA ALA A 13 -11.50 -8.66 -3.49
C ALA A 13 -12.34 -8.50 -2.22
N ALA A 14 -13.37 -7.63 -2.24
CA ALA A 14 -14.31 -7.45 -1.14
C ALA A 14 -15.11 -8.72 -0.79
N LYS A 15 -15.26 -9.66 -1.75
CA LYS A 15 -15.88 -10.97 -1.54
C LYS A 15 -14.88 -12.05 -1.10
N GLY A 16 -13.62 -11.69 -0.83
CA GLY A 16 -12.57 -12.59 -0.35
C GLY A 16 -11.77 -13.27 -1.47
N ASP A 17 -11.88 -12.81 -2.72
CA ASP A 17 -11.07 -13.31 -3.83
C ASP A 17 -9.62 -12.83 -3.65
N ARG A 18 -8.74 -13.74 -3.21
CA ARG A 18 -7.32 -13.44 -2.95
C ARG A 18 -6.57 -13.03 -4.22
N SER A 19 -6.84 -13.66 -5.36
CA SER A 19 -6.18 -13.30 -6.62
C SER A 19 -6.58 -11.89 -7.08
N ALA A 20 -7.81 -11.47 -6.80
CA ALA A 20 -8.22 -10.08 -7.05
C ALA A 20 -7.53 -9.09 -6.11
N VAL A 21 -7.23 -9.48 -4.86
CA VAL A 21 -6.43 -8.65 -3.95
C VAL A 21 -5.01 -8.50 -4.48
N ASP A 22 -4.35 -9.60 -4.84
CA ASP A 22 -2.97 -9.60 -5.34
C ASP A 22 -2.86 -8.70 -6.59
N GLU A 23 -3.81 -8.82 -7.53
CA GLU A 23 -3.87 -7.98 -8.73
C GLU A 23 -4.11 -6.50 -8.40
N LEU A 24 -4.92 -6.17 -7.37
CA LEU A 24 -5.10 -4.79 -6.94
C LEU A 24 -3.83 -4.20 -6.32
N ILE A 25 -3.06 -4.98 -5.56
CA ILE A 25 -1.80 -4.55 -4.96
C ILE A 25 -0.80 -4.21 -6.04
N GLU A 26 -0.59 -5.13 -7.01
CA GLU A 26 0.33 -4.92 -8.14
C GLU A 26 -0.03 -3.67 -8.92
N LEU A 27 -1.31 -3.53 -9.32
CA LEU A 27 -1.76 -2.37 -10.08
C LEU A 27 -1.67 -1.06 -9.30
N ALA A 28 -1.96 -1.08 -7.99
CA ALA A 28 -1.85 0.09 -7.15
C ALA A 28 -0.39 0.52 -6.99
N GLY A 29 0.52 -0.44 -6.80
CA GLY A 29 1.97 -0.22 -6.81
C GLY A 29 2.47 0.41 -8.11
N GLU A 30 2.14 -0.20 -9.26
CA GLU A 30 2.53 0.32 -10.59
C GLU A 30 2.03 1.75 -10.86
N ARG A 31 0.88 2.12 -10.30
CA ARG A 31 0.25 3.43 -10.50
C ARG A 31 0.63 4.45 -9.44
N GLY A 32 1.32 4.05 -8.37
CA GLY A 32 1.51 4.89 -7.18
C GLY A 32 0.20 5.23 -6.47
N ASP A 33 -0.82 4.37 -6.54
CA ASP A 33 -2.10 4.56 -5.84
C ASP A 33 -1.95 4.19 -4.36
N LEU A 34 -1.34 5.11 -3.60
CA LEU A 34 -1.14 4.94 -2.16
C LEU A 34 -2.46 4.82 -1.39
N ALA A 35 -3.57 5.36 -1.93
CA ALA A 35 -4.87 5.28 -1.27
C ALA A 35 -5.43 3.85 -1.34
N GLU A 36 -5.31 3.16 -2.48
CA GLU A 36 -5.70 1.77 -2.59
C GLU A 36 -4.79 0.85 -1.76
N LEU A 37 -3.47 1.07 -1.80
CA LEU A 37 -2.52 0.30 -0.99
C LEU A 37 -2.82 0.46 0.51
N ARG A 38 -3.09 1.68 0.98
CA ARG A 38 -3.51 1.94 2.37
C ARG A 38 -4.79 1.20 2.70
N ARG A 39 -5.82 1.30 1.85
CA ARG A 39 -7.09 0.60 2.06
C ARG A 39 -6.90 -0.91 2.22
N LEU A 40 -6.03 -1.52 1.43
CA LEU A 40 -5.73 -2.95 1.51
C LEU A 40 -4.89 -3.30 2.75
N GLY A 41 -3.91 -2.48 3.10
CA GLY A 41 -3.15 -2.61 4.35
C GLY A 41 -4.03 -2.55 5.58
N ASP A 42 -5.00 -1.62 5.63
CA ASP A 42 -5.98 -1.49 6.71
C ASP A 42 -6.91 -2.71 6.83
N LEU A 43 -7.09 -3.47 5.75
CA LEU A 43 -7.80 -4.75 5.73
C LEU A 43 -6.91 -5.93 6.18
N GLY A 44 -5.65 -5.68 6.53
CA GLY A 44 -4.69 -6.66 7.01
C GLY A 44 -3.91 -7.38 5.91
N TYR A 45 -3.92 -6.89 4.67
CA TYR A 45 -3.11 -7.45 3.60
C TYR A 45 -1.67 -6.93 3.70
N ARG A 46 -0.79 -7.73 4.31
CA ARG A 46 0.61 -7.37 4.55
C ARG A 46 1.35 -6.94 3.28
N ASP A 47 1.19 -7.65 2.18
CA ASP A 47 1.85 -7.33 0.91
C ASP A 47 1.48 -5.92 0.41
N ALA A 48 0.27 -5.44 0.72
CA ALA A 48 -0.14 -4.07 0.40
C ALA A 48 0.56 -3.03 1.28
N THR A 49 0.74 -3.35 2.56
CA THR A 49 1.49 -2.49 3.50
C THR A 49 2.97 -2.43 3.11
N ASP A 50 3.57 -3.55 2.71
CA ASP A 50 4.96 -3.60 2.27
C ASP A 50 5.16 -2.76 1.00
N GLU A 51 4.28 -2.89 0.00
CA GLU A 51 4.29 -2.05 -1.20
C GLU A 51 4.06 -0.56 -0.86
N LEU A 52 3.16 -0.26 0.09
CA LEU A 52 2.90 1.12 0.53
C LEU A 52 4.14 1.78 1.14
N VAL A 53 4.89 1.04 1.98
CA VAL A 53 6.17 1.53 2.54
C VAL A 53 7.16 1.82 1.43
N GLN A 54 7.32 0.89 0.47
CA GLN A 54 8.22 1.09 -0.66
C GLN A 54 7.86 2.35 -1.46
N ARG A 55 6.59 2.50 -1.84
CA ARG A 55 6.16 3.64 -2.65
C ARG A 55 6.21 4.96 -1.89
N ALA A 56 5.87 4.96 -0.61
CA ALA A 56 6.02 6.14 0.24
C ALA A 56 7.49 6.54 0.37
N SER A 57 8.41 5.58 0.49
CA SER A 57 9.86 5.82 0.48
C SER A 57 10.33 6.43 -0.85
N GLU A 58 9.94 5.84 -1.98
CA GLU A 58 10.32 6.32 -3.32
C GLU A 58 9.81 7.75 -3.58
N ALA A 59 8.71 8.14 -2.93
CA ALA A 59 8.09 9.45 -3.04
C ALA A 59 8.51 10.46 -1.97
N ASP A 60 9.42 10.10 -1.04
CA ASP A 60 9.74 10.88 0.16
C ASP A 60 8.49 11.29 0.97
N ASP A 61 7.45 10.46 0.99
CA ASP A 61 6.23 10.70 1.77
C ASP A 61 6.46 10.36 3.25
N LEU A 62 7.18 11.26 3.93
CA LEU A 62 7.48 11.14 5.36
C LEU A 62 6.21 11.15 6.23
N THR A 63 5.09 11.68 5.72
CA THR A 63 3.82 11.68 6.47
C THR A 63 3.26 10.28 6.51
N GLU A 64 3.25 9.57 5.38
CA GLU A 64 2.76 8.20 5.33
C GLU A 64 3.67 7.23 6.07
N LEU A 65 5.00 7.36 5.90
CA LEU A 65 5.96 6.55 6.63
C LEU A 65 5.82 6.74 8.15
N ARG A 66 5.64 7.98 8.62
CA ARG A 66 5.38 8.27 10.04
C ARG A 66 4.09 7.63 10.54
N ARG A 67 3.00 7.75 9.77
CA ARG A 67 1.71 7.13 10.13
C ARG A 67 1.86 5.62 10.30
N LEU A 68 2.50 4.95 9.35
CA LEU A 68 2.73 3.51 9.39
C LEU A 68 3.63 3.09 10.57
N ALA A 69 4.68 3.87 10.85
CA ALA A 69 5.54 3.64 12.00
C ALA A 69 4.78 3.79 13.34
N GLU A 70 3.92 4.80 13.45
CA GLU A 70 3.05 5.02 14.63
C GLU A 70 2.02 3.89 14.81
N GLU A 71 1.62 3.24 13.72
CA GLU A 71 0.78 2.04 13.72
C GLU A 71 1.56 0.75 14.00
N GLY A 72 2.88 0.85 14.18
CA GLY A 72 3.75 -0.27 14.56
C GLY A 72 4.40 -1.01 13.39
N ASN A 73 4.38 -0.45 12.18
CA ASN A 73 5.16 -0.99 11.07
C ASN A 73 6.65 -0.68 11.26
N ALA A 74 7.45 -1.73 11.51
CA ALA A 74 8.88 -1.60 11.76
C ALA A 74 9.66 -1.14 10.51
N ASP A 75 9.34 -1.68 9.33
CA ASP A 75 10.01 -1.32 8.08
C ASP A 75 9.80 0.17 7.76
N ALA A 76 8.59 0.70 7.99
CA ALA A 76 8.30 2.12 7.83
C ALA A 76 9.08 3.00 8.81
N ALA A 77 9.25 2.54 10.07
CA ALA A 77 10.01 3.25 11.08
C ALA A 77 11.51 3.32 10.71
N ASP A 78 12.06 2.22 10.21
CA ASP A 78 13.45 2.14 9.76
C ASP A 78 13.69 3.07 8.56
N VAL A 79 12.84 2.99 7.53
CA VAL A 79 12.92 3.88 6.36
C VAL A 79 12.77 5.35 6.75
N LEU A 80 11.81 5.69 7.61
CA LEU A 80 11.64 7.07 8.08
C LEU A 80 12.89 7.59 8.78
N HIS A 81 13.54 6.76 9.59
CA HIS A 81 14.77 7.13 10.27
C HIS A 81 15.90 7.39 9.27
N GLU A 82 16.07 6.50 8.28
CA GLU A 82 17.09 6.66 7.23
C GLU A 82 16.90 7.95 6.42
N LEU A 83 15.66 8.29 6.06
CA LEU A 83 15.36 9.49 5.26
C LEU A 83 15.43 10.80 6.05
N THR A 84 15.30 10.77 7.38
CA THR A 84 15.29 11.99 8.22
C THR A 84 16.63 12.31 8.88
N GLU A 85 17.53 11.34 8.97
CA GLU A 85 18.87 11.50 9.55
C GLU A 85 19.99 11.57 8.49
N GLY A 86 19.63 11.55 7.20
CA GLY A 86 20.55 11.66 6.05
C GLY A 86 21.03 13.07 5.71
#